data_AF-A0A2R4WXA9-F1
#
_entry.id   AF-A0A2R4WXA9-F1
#
_cell.length_a   1.000
_cell.length_b   1.000
_cell.length_c   1.000
_cell.angle_alpha   90.00
_cell.angle_beta   90.00
_cell.angle_gamma   90.00
#
_symmetry.space_group_name_H-M   'P 1'
#
loop_
_entity.id
_entity.type
_entity.pdbx_description
1 polymer ?
#
loop_
_entity_poly.entity_id
_entity_poly.type
_entity_poly.pdbx_seq_one_letter_code
_entity_poly.pdbx_strand_id
1 'polypeptide(L)'
;MDWTAAADRARKHLGARERTFTEAQSLALIDDFAERGTATAAEMQQHGSADMVGTILGHVTTAVHGGGSVPAAGGWYRKNAAGTVYVIDPGFAEAWKAGQIAAGPSSTA
;
A
#
# COMPACT_ATOMS: atom_id res chain seq x y z
N MET A 1 -16.42 -4.20 -1.38
CA MET A 1 -15.58 -3.11 -1.92
C MET A 1 -15.03 -3.59 -3.25
N ASP A 2 -14.92 -2.72 -4.26
CA ASP A 2 -14.25 -3.07 -5.52
C ASP A 2 -12.75 -2.89 -5.34
N TRP A 3 -12.04 -3.99 -5.07
CA TRP A 3 -10.61 -3.95 -4.75
C TRP A 3 -9.74 -3.63 -5.95
N THR A 4 -10.15 -4.03 -7.16
CA THR A 4 -9.47 -3.70 -8.41
C THR A 4 -9.44 -2.18 -8.63
N ALA A 5 -10.60 -1.51 -8.57
CA ALA A 5 -10.68 -0.07 -8.71
C ALA A 5 -10.03 0.66 -7.53
N ALA A 6 -10.01 0.09 -6.33
CA ALA A 6 -9.32 0.67 -5.18
C ALA A 6 -7.79 0.62 -5.33
N ALA A 7 -7.24 -0.52 -5.77
CA ALA A 7 -5.81 -0.69 -6.01
C ALA A 7 -5.31 0.20 -7.16
N ASP A 8 -6.06 0.27 -8.27
CA ASP A 8 -5.76 1.16 -9.40
C ASP A 8 -5.75 2.64 -8.98
N ARG A 9 -6.77 3.08 -8.22
CA ARG A 9 -6.81 4.44 -7.65
C ARG A 9 -5.63 4.71 -6.73
N ALA A 10 -5.28 3.78 -5.86
CA ALA A 10 -4.13 3.92 -4.97
C ALA A 10 -2.81 4.07 -5.73
N ARG A 11 -2.58 3.24 -6.76
CA ARG A 11 -1.37 3.32 -7.59
C ARG A 11 -1.28 4.66 -8.32
N LYS A 12 -2.35 5.09 -8.99
CA LYS A 12 -2.42 6.41 -9.66
C LYS A 12 -2.21 7.57 -8.68
N HIS A 13 -2.75 7.45 -7.46
CA HIS A 13 -2.59 8.47 -6.43
C HIS A 13 -1.15 8.57 -5.91
N LEU A 14 -0.44 7.45 -5.79
CA LEU A 14 1.00 7.46 -5.46
C LEU A 14 1.83 8.08 -6.60
N GLY A 15 1.53 7.74 -7.85
CA GLY A 15 2.22 8.29 -9.02
C GLY A 15 2.02 9.79 -9.24
N ALA A 16 0.82 10.30 -8.96
CA ALA A 16 0.53 11.72 -9.08
C ALA A 16 1.25 12.60 -8.02
N ARG A 17 1.95 12.00 -7.04
CA ARG A 17 2.45 12.68 -5.83
C ARG A 17 3.96 12.59 -5.63
N GLU A 18 4.74 12.58 -6.72
CA GLU A 18 6.22 12.57 -6.72
C GLU A 18 6.90 13.69 -5.89
N ARG A 19 6.16 14.69 -5.41
CA ARG A 19 6.71 15.84 -4.66
C ARG A 19 7.30 15.50 -3.29
N THR A 20 6.97 14.36 -2.67
CA THR A 20 7.41 14.01 -1.29
C THR A 20 8.33 12.80 -1.24
N PHE A 21 8.00 11.74 -1.97
CA PHE A 21 8.80 10.53 -2.14
C PHE A 21 8.66 10.07 -3.59
N THR A 22 9.65 9.34 -4.12
CA THR A 22 9.54 8.86 -5.51
C THR A 22 8.40 7.85 -5.64
N GLU A 23 7.77 7.80 -6.81
CA GLU A 23 6.75 6.81 -7.12
C GLU A 23 7.29 5.39 -6.88
N ALA A 24 8.51 5.10 -7.37
CA ALA A 24 9.16 3.81 -7.22
C ALA A 24 9.30 3.35 -5.76
N GLN A 25 9.70 4.25 -4.86
CA GLN A 25 9.79 3.94 -3.42
C GLN A 25 8.43 3.65 -2.79
N SER A 26 7.42 4.43 -3.20
CA SER A 26 6.06 4.27 -2.70
C SER A 26 5.43 2.96 -3.16
N LEU A 27 5.67 2.57 -4.42
CA LEU A 27 5.22 1.31 -4.97
C LEU A 27 5.93 0.11 -4.33
N ALA A 28 7.27 0.16 -4.22
CA ALA A 28 8.06 -0.93 -3.65
C ALA A 28 7.62 -1.35 -2.24
N LEU A 29 7.25 -0.38 -1.39
CA LEU A 29 6.73 -0.67 -0.05
C LEU A 29 5.40 -1.43 -0.10
N ILE A 30 4.46 -1.00 -0.96
CA ILE A 30 3.15 -1.65 -1.09
C ILE A 30 3.27 -3.00 -1.81
N ASP A 31 4.18 -3.12 -2.78
CA ASP A 31 4.46 -4.37 -3.49
C ASP A 31 4.97 -5.45 -2.52
N ASP A 32 5.99 -5.15 -1.71
CA ASP A 32 6.51 -6.07 -0.68
C ASP A 32 5.43 -6.41 0.36
N PHE A 33 4.62 -5.43 0.77
CA PHE A 33 3.53 -5.69 1.73
C PHE A 33 2.42 -6.57 1.15
N ALA A 34 2.05 -6.37 -0.12
CA ALA A 34 1.06 -7.18 -0.83
C ALA A 34 1.57 -8.60 -1.15
N GLU A 35 2.88 -8.76 -1.31
CA GLU A 35 3.52 -10.06 -1.48
C GLU A 35 3.53 -10.85 -0.16
N ARG A 36 3.99 -10.24 0.93
CA ARG A 36 4.09 -10.90 2.24
C ARG A 36 2.74 -11.13 2.92
N GLY A 37 1.76 -10.27 2.66
CA GLY A 37 0.46 -10.28 3.33
C GLY A 37 0.47 -9.73 4.76
N THR A 38 1.60 -9.85 5.46
CA THR A 38 1.82 -9.29 6.79
C THR A 38 3.21 -8.70 6.90
N ALA A 39 3.35 -7.60 7.65
CA ALA A 39 4.65 -7.00 7.95
C ALA A 39 4.62 -6.30 9.31
N THR A 40 5.74 -6.29 10.01
CA THR A 40 5.95 -5.47 11.20
C THR A 40 6.32 -4.03 10.83
N ALA A 41 6.23 -3.10 11.79
CA ALA A 41 6.73 -1.73 11.59
C ALA A 41 8.22 -1.70 11.22
N ALA A 42 9.03 -2.60 11.80
CA ALA A 42 10.46 -2.69 11.51
C ALA A 42 10.73 -3.18 10.08
N GLU A 43 9.95 -4.16 9.60
CA GLU A 43 10.05 -4.63 8.21
C GLU A 43 9.63 -3.55 7.21
N MET A 44 8.52 -2.85 7.47
CA MET A 44 8.11 -1.73 6.61
C MET A 44 9.15 -0.61 6.58
N GLN A 45 9.85 -0.37 7.69
CA GLN A 45 10.92 0.64 7.76
C GLN A 45 12.22 0.23 7.03
N GLN A 46 12.33 -1.00 6.52
CA GLN A 46 13.42 -1.35 5.59
C GLN A 46 13.30 -0.58 4.27
N HIS A 47 12.10 -0.12 3.91
CA HIS A 47 11.83 0.70 2.73
C HIS A 47 12.05 2.19 2.96
N GLY A 48 12.21 2.63 4.22
CA GLY A 48 12.44 4.03 4.55
C GLY A 48 12.05 4.41 5.98
N SER A 49 12.06 5.72 6.27
CA SER A 49 11.75 6.24 7.60
C SER A 49 10.31 5.92 8.05
N ALA A 50 10.07 5.86 9.37
CA ALA A 50 8.73 5.65 9.93
C ALA A 50 7.69 6.67 9.42
N ASP A 51 8.11 7.92 9.22
CA ASP A 51 7.29 8.99 8.63
C ASP A 51 6.92 8.71 7.17
N MET A 52 7.87 8.24 6.36
CA MET A 52 7.66 7.84 4.98
C MET A 52 6.66 6.69 4.89
N VAL A 53 6.88 5.63 5.70
CA VAL A 53 5.95 4.50 5.80
C VAL A 53 4.55 4.99 6.16
N GLY A 54 4.42 5.81 7.21
CA GLY A 54 3.13 6.36 7.64
C GLY A 54 2.45 7.20 6.55
N THR A 55 3.21 8.02 5.83
CA THR A 55 2.73 8.86 4.75
C THR A 55 2.21 8.03 3.57
N ILE A 56 2.97 7.01 3.14
CA ILE A 56 2.58 6.11 2.04
C ILE A 56 1.30 5.34 2.43
N LEU A 57 1.25 4.74 3.62
CA LEU A 57 0.06 4.04 4.11
C LEU A 57 -1.16 4.99 4.21
N GLY A 58 -0.95 6.23 4.65
CA GLY A 58 -1.98 7.26 4.70
C GLY A 58 -2.49 7.68 3.31
N HIS A 59 -1.61 7.76 2.32
CA HIS A 59 -1.96 8.04 0.94
C HIS A 59 -2.80 6.92 0.31
N VAL A 60 -2.39 5.66 0.49
CA VAL A 60 -3.19 4.52 0.01
C VAL A 60 -4.55 4.49 0.72
N THR A 61 -4.58 4.71 2.04
CA THR A 61 -5.83 4.82 2.80
C THR A 61 -6.75 5.91 2.24
N THR A 62 -6.20 7.08 1.94
CA THR A 62 -6.94 8.20 1.35
C THR A 62 -7.49 7.85 -0.03
N ALA A 63 -6.68 7.20 -0.87
CA ALA A 63 -7.11 6.80 -2.21
C ALA A 63 -8.18 5.70 -2.20
N VAL A 64 -8.10 4.77 -1.25
CA VAL A 64 -9.03 3.65 -1.10
C VAL A 64 -10.35 4.13 -0.49
N HIS A 65 -10.32 4.99 0.53
CA HIS A 65 -11.50 5.34 1.34
C HIS A 65 -12.01 6.79 1.14
N GLY A 66 -11.34 7.62 0.34
CA GLY A 66 -11.76 9.01 0.08
C GLY A 66 -11.31 10.03 1.14
N GLY A 67 -10.40 9.64 2.03
CA GLY A 67 -9.88 10.49 3.13
C GLY A 67 -10.48 10.14 4.50
N GLY A 68 -9.65 10.16 5.54
CA GLY A 68 -10.03 9.80 6.91
C GLY A 68 -9.13 8.72 7.52
N SER A 69 -9.36 8.37 8.79
CA SER A 69 -8.67 7.26 9.46
C SER A 69 -9.01 5.93 8.80
N VAL A 70 -8.05 5.00 8.76
CA VAL A 70 -8.25 3.62 8.27
C VAL A 70 -9.51 3.03 8.94
N PRO A 71 -10.50 2.54 8.18
CA PRO A 71 -11.66 1.92 8.79
C PRO A 71 -11.22 0.66 9.55
N ALA A 72 -11.55 0.61 10.84
CA ALA A 72 -11.15 -0.48 11.73
C ALA A 72 -11.66 -1.86 11.28
N ALA A 73 -12.72 -1.90 10.45
CA ALA A 73 -13.27 -3.10 9.83
C ALA A 73 -13.38 -2.89 8.31
N GLY A 74 -12.88 -3.85 7.53
CA GLY A 74 -12.96 -3.83 6.06
C GLY A 74 -12.03 -2.82 5.36
N GLY A 75 -11.03 -2.29 6.07
CA GLY A 75 -9.95 -1.51 5.46
C GLY A 75 -8.98 -2.37 4.66
N TRP A 76 -8.24 -1.74 3.75
CA TRP A 76 -7.23 -2.41 2.91
C TRP A 76 -6.06 -3.00 3.72
N TYR A 77 -5.90 -2.59 4.97
CA TYR A 77 -5.09 -3.29 5.97
C TYR A 77 -5.67 -3.07 7.37
N ARG A 78 -5.24 -3.88 8.33
CA ARG A 78 -5.49 -3.73 9.76
C ARG A 78 -4.21 -3.92 10.55
N LYS A 79 -4.22 -3.48 11.82
CA LYS A 79 -3.21 -3.91 12.81
C LYS A 79 -3.74 -5.11 13.59
N ASN A 80 -2.85 -6.01 13.99
CA ASN A 80 -3.18 -7.05 14.96
C ASN A 80 -3.55 -6.42 16.32
N ALA A 81 -4.10 -7.22 17.24
CA ALA A 81 -4.53 -6.75 18.56
C ALA A 81 -3.41 -6.06 19.38
N ALA A 82 -2.15 -6.46 19.15
CA ALA A 82 -0.99 -5.86 19.79
C ALA A 82 -0.52 -4.54 19.12
N GLY A 83 -1.07 -4.18 17.96
CA GLY A 83 -0.68 -2.99 17.20
C GLY A 83 0.69 -3.08 16.50
N THR A 84 1.35 -4.24 16.55
CA THR A 84 2.75 -4.44 16.12
C THR A 84 2.89 -5.00 14.72
N VAL A 85 1.86 -5.69 14.22
CA VAL A 85 1.84 -6.32 12.90
C VAL A 85 0.74 -5.70 12.07
N TYR A 86 1.10 -5.27 10.87
CA TYR A 86 0.18 -4.87 9.81
C TYR A 86 -0.20 -6.10 9.01
N VAL A 87 -1.50 -6.23 8.72
CA VAL A 87 -2.08 -7.33 7.95
C VAL A 87 -2.86 -6.70 6.81
N ILE A 88 -2.45 -6.95 5.57
CA ILE A 88 -3.16 -6.45 4.40
C ILE A 88 -4.46 -7.26 4.19
N ASP A 89 -5.49 -6.62 3.63
CA ASP A 89 -6.66 -7.34 3.17
C ASP A 89 -6.28 -8.21 1.95
N PRO A 90 -6.63 -9.52 1.95
CA PRO A 90 -6.24 -10.41 0.86
C PRO A 90 -6.82 -9.95 -0.48
N GLY A 91 -8.05 -9.44 -0.50
CA GLY A 91 -8.69 -8.97 -1.73
C GLY A 91 -7.99 -7.74 -2.30
N PHE A 92 -7.52 -6.83 -1.44
CA PHE A 92 -6.67 -5.71 -1.88
C PHE A 92 -5.31 -6.20 -2.39
N ALA A 93 -4.65 -7.12 -1.69
CA ALA A 93 -3.34 -7.64 -2.10
C ALA A 93 -3.39 -8.35 -3.46
N GLU A 94 -4.42 -9.17 -3.70
CA GLU A 94 -4.64 -9.83 -4.98
C GLU A 94 -4.88 -8.81 -6.10
N ALA A 95 -5.76 -7.83 -5.87
CA ALA A 95 -6.02 -6.75 -6.83
C ALA A 95 -4.76 -5.92 -7.14
N TRP A 96 -3.96 -5.61 -6.12
CA TRP A 96 -2.71 -4.86 -6.26
C TRP A 96 -1.70 -5.60 -7.14
N LYS A 97 -1.50 -6.89 -6.88
CA LYS A 97 -0.60 -7.76 -7.66
C LYS A 97 -1.10 -7.95 -9.08
N ALA A 98 -2.40 -8.18 -9.27
CA ALA A 98 -3.00 -8.30 -10.60
C ALA A 98 -2.77 -7.03 -11.44
N GLY A 99 -2.88 -5.86 -10.81
CA GLY A 99 -2.56 -4.58 -11.46
C GLY A 99 -1.08 -4.46 -11.87
N GLN A 100 -0.13 -5.07 -11.15
CA GLN A 100 1.30 -5.06 -11.53
C GLN A 100 1.52 -5.88 -12.80
N ILE A 101 0.93 -7.08 -12.83
CA ILE A 101 1.02 -7.99 -13.99
C ILE A 101 0.42 -7.32 -15.23
N ALA A 102 -0.72 -6.62 -15.08
CA ALA A 102 -1.36 -5.90 -16.16
C ALA A 102 -0.59 -4.65 -16.64
N ALA A 103 0.19 -4.00 -15.77
CA ALA A 103 1.05 -2.87 -16.13
C ALA A 103 2.35 -3.29 -16.84
N GLY A 104 2.63 -4.60 -16.90
CA GLY A 104 3.89 -5.17 -17.37
C GLY A 104 5.00 -5.06 -16.31
N PRO A 105 5.99 -5.97 -16.31
CA PRO A 105 7.17 -5.78 -15.49
C PRO A 105 7.82 -4.47 -15.93
N SER A 106 7.94 -3.50 -15.03
CA SER A 106 8.78 -2.33 -15.27
C SER A 106 10.21 -2.85 -15.43
N SER A 107 10.61 -3.08 -16.69
CA SER A 107 11.93 -3.53 -17.05
C SER A 107 12.95 -2.57 -16.45
N THR A 108 13.69 -3.06 -15.45
CA THR A 108 15.03 -2.57 -15.13
C THR A 108 15.88 -2.62 -16.39
N ALA A 109 16.29 -1.45 -16.87
CA ALA A 109 17.42 -1.26 -17.75
C ALA A 109 18.44 -0.38 -17.03
#